data_AF-A0A7C5LZ42-F1
#
_entry.id   AF-A0A7C5LZ42-F1
#
_cell.length_a   1.000
_cell.length_b   1.000
_cell.length_c   1.000
_cell.angle_alpha   90.00
_cell.angle_beta   90.00
_cell.angle_gamma   90.00
#
_symmetry.space_group_name_H-M   'P 1'
#
loop_
_entity.id
_entity.type
_entity.pdbx_description
1 polymer ?
#
loop_
_entity_poly.entity_id
_entity_poly.type
_entity_poly.pdbx_seq_one_letter_code
_entity_poly.pdbx_strand_id
1 'polypeptide(L)'
;WGASFPTGSHRPDLFVGGAGFSGSKTFTDPTGASYQVDWQVGRINQVGPGLPTSTTFIVATGGSVTYGPSTKIQSNSPNPYSTDTRLSTSVSGTGLKAVKLDFTNSTTDVFEFGIYVGDLESRPNNGTVGRVILFDTGGTVIGDHPIVFTGTIQTAGADILYTVTEPVGTPTGPANNDNGDWGNATTSFLSISSDTAIGSVIIHVGDDDHTTNNTGSTEQLGLVGFQIPAAPITVGTAQLTASKSVALFDTAPTAYALPGEDVIYSILVTNEGSGASDTDSIFLVDTLPNELIFFNGDIDGPGPATGAVRFAQNSASLSFDPAVDVKYSNGAVAPASFAACNYAPSAGYDPAVKFICLNPKGAMANGTPSPNFTLDFRAQIK
;
A
#
# COMPACT_ATOMS: atom_id res chain seq x y z
N TRP A 1 -5.04 13.44 -13.67
CA TRP A 1 -4.58 14.10 -12.42
C TRP A 1 -4.40 13.17 -11.21
N GLY A 2 -4.46 11.84 -11.38
CA GLY A 2 -3.64 10.89 -10.61
C GLY A 2 -2.45 10.33 -11.41
N ALA A 3 -2.20 10.91 -12.60
CA ALA A 3 -1.21 10.45 -13.57
C ALA A 3 0.23 10.90 -13.24
N SER A 4 0.40 11.75 -12.21
CA SER A 4 1.72 12.09 -11.66
C SER A 4 2.22 11.05 -10.65
N PHE A 5 1.33 10.24 -10.06
CA PHE A 5 1.74 9.19 -9.13
C PHE A 5 2.12 7.92 -9.91
N PRO A 6 3.36 7.43 -9.81
CA PRO A 6 3.86 6.31 -10.63
C PRO A 6 3.07 5.02 -10.49
N THR A 7 2.40 4.83 -9.35
CA THR A 7 1.75 3.58 -8.93
C THR A 7 0.22 3.68 -8.87
N GLY A 8 -0.37 4.76 -9.39
CA GLY A 8 -1.78 5.10 -9.22
C GLY A 8 -2.05 5.87 -7.93
N SER A 9 -3.31 6.23 -7.66
CA SER A 9 -3.69 7.09 -6.54
C SER A 9 -4.79 6.47 -5.67
N HIS A 10 -4.63 6.50 -4.35
CA HIS A 10 -5.73 6.31 -3.41
C HIS A 10 -6.31 7.67 -3.01
N ARG A 11 -7.64 7.82 -3.07
CA ARG A 11 -8.35 9.10 -2.84
C ARG A 11 -9.38 8.96 -1.72
N PRO A 12 -9.01 9.17 -0.46
CA PRO A 12 -9.97 9.23 0.63
C PRO A 12 -10.74 10.56 0.61
N ASP A 13 -12.01 10.55 1.01
CA ASP A 13 -12.72 11.79 1.36
C ASP A 13 -12.16 12.30 2.70
N LEU A 14 -11.21 13.23 2.61
CA LEU A 14 -10.40 13.69 3.72
C LEU A 14 -11.23 14.46 4.75
N PHE A 15 -12.07 15.39 4.31
CA PHE A 15 -12.69 16.38 5.22
C PHE A 15 -14.07 15.96 5.74
N VAL A 16 -14.55 14.76 5.40
CA VAL A 16 -15.80 14.22 5.93
C VAL A 16 -15.76 14.12 7.45
N GLY A 17 -16.81 14.61 8.11
CA GLY A 17 -16.91 14.62 9.57
C GLY A 17 -16.16 15.78 10.26
N GLY A 18 -15.51 16.67 9.51
CA GLY A 18 -14.92 17.89 10.05
C GLY A 18 -15.96 18.83 10.68
N ALA A 19 -15.57 19.53 11.75
CA ALA A 19 -16.40 20.52 12.43
C ALA A 19 -15.54 21.67 12.98
N GLY A 20 -16.03 22.91 12.84
CA GLY A 20 -15.27 24.09 13.30
C GLY A 20 -13.90 24.22 12.60
N PHE A 21 -12.87 24.57 13.37
CA PHE A 21 -11.55 24.93 12.83
C PHE A 21 -10.56 23.76 12.76
N SER A 22 -10.97 22.52 13.07
CA SER A 22 -10.08 21.37 12.98
C SER A 22 -10.83 20.07 12.71
N GLY A 23 -10.12 19.03 12.32
CA GLY A 23 -10.65 17.70 12.19
C GLY A 23 -9.55 16.66 12.02
N SER A 24 -9.96 15.40 11.93
CA SER A 24 -9.07 14.27 11.78
C SER A 24 -9.72 13.21 10.90
N LYS A 25 -8.92 12.55 10.09
CA LYS A 25 -9.34 11.43 9.25
C LYS A 25 -8.30 10.33 9.27
N THR A 26 -8.76 9.13 9.61
CA THR A 26 -8.03 7.88 9.37
C THR A 26 -8.58 7.20 8.13
N PHE A 27 -7.70 6.61 7.33
CA PHE A 27 -8.05 5.76 6.18
C PHE A 27 -6.99 4.70 5.94
N THR A 28 -7.36 3.65 5.22
CA THR A 28 -6.49 2.53 4.86
C THR A 28 -6.41 2.44 3.34
N ASP A 29 -5.20 2.36 2.79
CA ASP A 29 -5.02 2.19 1.35
C ASP A 29 -5.27 0.73 0.92
N PRO A 30 -5.30 0.42 -0.39
CA PRO A 30 -5.55 -0.94 -0.88
C PRO A 30 -4.50 -1.98 -0.45
N THR A 31 -3.33 -1.57 0.06
CA THR A 31 -2.28 -2.46 0.57
C THR A 31 -2.45 -2.77 2.06
N GLY A 32 -3.37 -2.09 2.75
CA GLY A 32 -3.59 -2.24 4.19
C GLY A 32 -2.81 -1.25 5.04
N ALA A 33 -2.04 -0.33 4.43
CA ALA A 33 -1.34 0.71 5.17
C ALA A 33 -2.35 1.74 5.72
N SER A 34 -2.20 2.10 6.99
CA SER A 34 -3.10 3.00 7.70
C SER A 34 -2.48 4.39 7.82
N TYR A 35 -3.25 5.41 7.45
CA TYR A 35 -2.85 6.81 7.47
C TYR A 35 -3.78 7.61 8.37
N GLN A 36 -3.25 8.65 9.01
CA GLN A 36 -4.04 9.67 9.68
C GLN A 36 -3.61 11.05 9.21
N VAL A 37 -4.60 11.89 8.91
CA VAL A 37 -4.40 13.30 8.58
C VAL A 37 -5.27 14.12 9.50
N ASP A 38 -4.63 14.91 10.34
CA ASP A 38 -5.28 15.94 11.13
C ASP A 38 -5.22 17.25 10.34
N TRP A 39 -6.23 18.10 10.45
CA TRP A 39 -6.18 19.42 9.83
C TRP A 39 -6.61 20.51 10.79
N GLN A 40 -6.05 21.69 10.58
CA GLN A 40 -6.38 22.89 11.33
C GLN A 40 -6.52 24.07 10.36
N VAL A 41 -7.55 24.87 10.57
CA VAL A 41 -7.79 26.12 9.87
C VAL A 41 -7.24 27.27 10.72
N GLY A 42 -6.53 28.19 10.08
CA GLY A 42 -5.85 29.26 10.78
C GLY A 42 -5.29 30.30 9.83
N ARG A 43 -4.16 30.86 10.21
CA ARG A 43 -3.45 31.87 9.45
C ARG A 43 -1.96 31.83 9.71
N ILE A 44 -1.19 32.34 8.76
CA ILE A 44 0.22 32.70 8.98
C ILE A 44 0.28 34.10 9.56
N ASN A 45 1.13 34.30 10.57
CA ASN A 45 1.31 35.60 11.22
C ASN A 45 2.13 36.59 10.36
N GLN A 46 1.60 36.95 9.20
CA GLN A 46 2.18 37.90 8.27
C GLN A 46 1.09 38.56 7.43
N VAL A 47 1.28 39.84 7.10
CA VAL A 47 0.42 40.61 6.21
C VAL A 47 1.28 41.40 5.22
N GLY A 48 0.72 41.72 4.07
CA GLY A 48 1.28 42.69 3.11
C GLY A 48 1.98 42.05 1.91
N PRO A 49 2.25 42.85 0.86
CA PRO A 49 2.73 42.37 -0.43
C PRO A 49 4.15 41.81 -0.34
N GLY A 50 4.48 40.92 -1.28
CA GLY A 50 5.81 40.33 -1.42
C GLY A 50 5.87 38.86 -1.02
N LEU A 51 7.04 38.43 -0.53
CA LEU A 51 7.33 37.04 -0.17
C LEU A 51 7.10 36.82 1.32
N PRO A 52 6.07 36.05 1.73
CA PRO A 52 5.91 35.64 3.11
C PRO A 52 7.15 34.88 3.62
N THR A 53 7.64 35.24 4.81
CA THR A 53 8.79 34.61 5.48
C THR A 53 8.40 33.92 6.78
N SER A 54 7.17 34.13 7.27
CA SER A 54 6.69 33.52 8.51
C SER A 54 6.24 32.08 8.28
N THR A 55 6.72 31.17 9.11
CA THR A 55 6.29 29.76 9.15
C THR A 55 5.37 29.47 10.34
N THR A 56 5.06 30.50 11.14
CA THR A 56 4.25 30.37 12.35
C THR A 56 2.76 30.29 11.99
N PHE A 57 2.19 29.10 12.20
CA PHE A 57 0.76 28.87 12.10
C PHE A 57 0.02 29.32 13.38
N ILE A 58 -1.04 30.10 13.22
CA ILE A 58 -1.95 30.50 14.29
C ILE A 58 -3.32 29.91 14.00
N VAL A 59 -3.77 29.00 14.86
CA VAL A 59 -5.10 28.39 14.78
C VAL A 59 -6.19 29.47 14.86
N ALA A 60 -7.22 29.33 14.02
CA ALA A 60 -8.36 30.24 14.04
C ALA A 60 -9.22 30.03 15.30
N THR A 61 -9.68 31.14 15.88
CA THR A 61 -10.60 31.15 17.03
C THR A 61 -11.94 31.83 16.69
N GLY A 62 -12.14 32.23 15.43
CA GLY A 62 -13.34 32.92 14.96
C GLY A 62 -13.46 32.93 13.44
N GLY A 63 -14.64 33.33 12.97
CA GLY A 63 -15.06 33.23 11.57
C GLY A 63 -15.87 31.95 11.31
N SER A 64 -15.93 31.51 10.06
CA SER A 64 -16.68 30.32 9.65
C SER A 64 -15.83 29.33 8.87
N VAL A 65 -16.12 28.04 9.04
CA VAL A 65 -15.60 26.95 8.22
C VAL A 65 -16.77 26.11 7.76
N THR A 66 -16.80 25.79 6.47
CA THR A 66 -17.83 24.93 5.87
C THR A 66 -17.20 23.62 5.46
N TYR A 67 -17.87 22.53 5.84
CA TYR A 67 -17.58 21.17 5.38
C TYR A 67 -18.79 20.67 4.59
N GLY A 68 -18.57 20.11 3.41
CA GLY A 68 -19.63 19.43 2.67
C GLY A 68 -19.33 19.27 1.18
N PRO A 69 -20.06 18.37 0.49
CA PRO A 69 -20.03 18.30 -0.96
C PRO A 69 -20.47 19.62 -1.59
N SER A 70 -19.84 20.02 -2.68
CA SER A 70 -20.20 21.23 -3.45
C SER A 70 -19.57 21.19 -4.82
N THR A 71 -20.19 21.84 -5.80
CA THR A 71 -19.56 22.06 -7.13
C THR A 71 -18.47 23.13 -7.10
N LYS A 72 -18.24 23.79 -5.95
CA LYS A 72 -17.23 24.83 -5.74
C LYS A 72 -16.31 24.46 -4.59
N ILE A 73 -15.02 24.83 -4.63
CA ILE A 73 -14.05 24.58 -3.54
C ILE A 73 -14.08 25.72 -2.53
N GLN A 74 -13.97 26.96 -3.01
CA GLN A 74 -14.05 28.19 -2.24
C GLN A 74 -14.47 29.29 -3.21
N SER A 75 -15.36 30.18 -2.79
CA SER A 75 -15.91 31.22 -3.67
C SER A 75 -16.45 30.61 -4.98
N ASN A 76 -16.03 31.09 -6.16
CA ASN A 76 -16.46 30.55 -7.45
C ASN A 76 -15.51 29.48 -8.03
N SER A 77 -14.46 29.12 -7.31
CA SER A 77 -13.45 28.13 -7.71
C SER A 77 -14.08 26.76 -7.98
N PRO A 78 -13.91 26.17 -9.17
CA PRO A 78 -14.55 24.91 -9.53
C PRO A 78 -14.05 23.73 -8.68
N ASN A 79 -14.96 22.83 -8.26
CA ASN A 79 -14.60 21.59 -7.57
C ASN A 79 -14.58 20.40 -8.56
N PRO A 80 -13.42 19.74 -8.76
CA PRO A 80 -13.32 18.55 -9.61
C PRO A 80 -14.00 17.31 -9.00
N TYR A 81 -14.22 17.31 -7.69
CA TYR A 81 -14.81 16.21 -6.92
C TYR A 81 -16.01 16.70 -6.12
N SER A 82 -17.08 17.04 -6.83
CA SER A 82 -18.26 17.65 -6.22
C SER A 82 -18.99 16.78 -5.20
N THR A 83 -18.69 15.48 -5.17
CA THR A 83 -19.20 14.50 -4.21
C THR A 83 -18.35 14.40 -2.94
N ASP A 84 -17.07 14.75 -3.03
CA ASP A 84 -16.15 14.68 -1.89
C ASP A 84 -16.42 15.88 -0.97
N THR A 85 -16.24 15.69 0.33
CA THR A 85 -16.39 16.78 1.30
C THR A 85 -15.25 17.78 1.11
N ARG A 86 -15.58 19.02 0.75
CA ARG A 86 -14.60 20.11 0.74
C ARG A 86 -14.46 20.72 2.12
N LEU A 87 -13.31 21.33 2.39
CA LEU A 87 -13.11 22.30 3.46
C LEU A 87 -13.08 23.70 2.82
N SER A 88 -13.83 24.65 3.35
CA SER A 88 -13.91 26.04 2.88
C SER A 88 -13.86 26.98 4.08
N THR A 89 -13.07 28.05 3.99
CA THR A 89 -12.70 28.88 5.14
C THR A 89 -13.08 30.35 4.94
N SER A 90 -13.52 31.00 6.01
CA SER A 90 -13.71 32.45 6.10
C SER A 90 -13.37 32.88 7.52
N VAL A 91 -12.10 32.72 7.90
CA VAL A 91 -11.64 32.89 9.28
C VAL A 91 -11.28 34.34 9.60
N SER A 92 -11.65 34.78 10.80
CA SER A 92 -11.38 36.14 11.27
C SER A 92 -9.93 36.32 11.73
N GLY A 93 -9.44 37.56 11.71
CA GLY A 93 -8.13 37.94 12.24
C GLY A 93 -7.13 38.34 11.14
N THR A 94 -6.11 39.09 11.53
CA THR A 94 -5.04 39.57 10.64
C THR A 94 -4.06 38.45 10.31
N GLY A 95 -3.68 38.34 9.05
CA GLY A 95 -2.75 37.33 8.54
C GLY A 95 -3.29 36.62 7.30
N LEU A 96 -2.40 35.94 6.57
CA LEU A 96 -2.75 35.12 5.41
C LEU A 96 -3.50 33.87 5.84
N LYS A 97 -4.68 33.62 5.28
CA LYS A 97 -5.46 32.43 5.67
C LYS A 97 -4.75 31.17 5.26
N ALA A 98 -4.80 30.17 6.13
CA ALA A 98 -4.04 28.97 5.94
C ALA A 98 -4.80 27.75 6.46
N VAL A 99 -4.48 26.61 5.87
CA VAL A 99 -4.82 25.30 6.42
C VAL A 99 -3.52 24.55 6.66
N LYS A 100 -3.38 24.01 7.86
CA LYS A 100 -2.32 23.05 8.20
C LYS A 100 -2.89 21.64 8.05
N LEU A 101 -2.22 20.80 7.27
CA LEU A 101 -2.39 19.35 7.28
C LEU A 101 -1.26 18.76 8.12
N ASP A 102 -1.60 17.89 9.06
CA ASP A 102 -0.67 17.32 10.03
C ASP A 102 -0.76 15.79 9.99
N PHE A 103 0.39 15.16 9.77
CA PHE A 103 0.56 13.74 9.58
C PHE A 103 1.31 13.10 10.75
N THR A 104 1.69 13.84 11.81
CA THR A 104 2.51 13.30 12.90
C THR A 104 1.83 12.19 13.69
N ASN A 105 0.50 12.07 13.61
CA ASN A 105 -0.27 10.99 14.21
C ASN A 105 -0.51 9.80 13.26
N SER A 106 -0.02 9.88 12.01
CA SER A 106 -0.12 8.79 11.04
C SER A 106 0.79 7.62 11.45
N THR A 107 0.29 6.39 11.35
CA THR A 107 1.10 5.18 11.55
C THR A 107 1.97 4.83 10.35
N THR A 108 1.64 5.39 9.18
CA THR A 108 2.43 5.24 7.94
C THR A 108 2.99 6.60 7.56
N ASP A 109 4.29 6.66 7.29
CA ASP A 109 4.97 7.88 6.84
C ASP A 109 4.39 8.38 5.51
N VAL A 110 4.21 9.69 5.40
CA VAL A 110 3.74 10.35 4.18
C VAL A 110 4.92 11.05 3.52
N PHE A 111 5.28 10.62 2.31
CA PHE A 111 6.34 11.24 1.51
C PHE A 111 5.80 12.07 0.36
N GLU A 112 4.58 11.76 -0.07
CA GLU A 112 3.99 12.38 -1.25
C GLU A 112 2.46 12.39 -1.14
N PHE A 113 1.83 13.49 -1.57
CA PHE A 113 0.38 13.59 -1.72
C PHE A 113 -0.01 14.67 -2.74
N GLY A 114 -1.28 14.65 -3.15
CA GLY A 114 -1.91 15.61 -4.04
C GLY A 114 -3.14 16.24 -3.41
N ILE A 115 -3.39 17.53 -3.62
CA ILE A 115 -4.61 18.19 -3.11
C ILE A 115 -5.00 19.41 -3.94
N TYR A 116 -6.30 19.56 -4.23
CA TYR A 116 -6.83 20.76 -4.89
C TYR A 116 -7.05 21.88 -3.89
N VAL A 117 -6.72 23.08 -4.33
CA VAL A 117 -6.82 24.34 -3.60
C VAL A 117 -7.65 25.31 -4.41
N GLY A 118 -8.71 25.84 -3.82
CA GLY A 118 -9.55 26.87 -4.43
C GLY A 118 -9.30 28.24 -3.81
N ASP A 119 -9.61 29.27 -4.59
CA ASP A 119 -9.53 30.68 -4.20
C ASP A 119 -8.11 31.12 -3.85
N LEU A 120 -7.18 30.67 -4.70
CA LEU A 120 -5.77 30.97 -4.54
C LEU A 120 -5.43 32.26 -5.31
N GLU A 121 -5.56 33.40 -4.65
CA GLU A 121 -5.22 34.72 -5.20
C GLU A 121 -3.70 34.98 -5.17
N SER A 122 -2.91 34.12 -5.83
CA SER A 122 -1.45 34.17 -5.75
C SER A 122 -0.81 34.82 -6.97
N ARG A 123 -0.07 35.93 -6.78
CA ARG A 123 0.69 36.57 -7.85
C ARG A 123 2.02 37.19 -7.39
N PRO A 124 3.16 36.88 -8.04
CA PRO A 124 4.49 37.36 -7.62
C PRO A 124 4.78 38.86 -7.77
N ASN A 125 4.08 39.58 -8.64
CA ASN A 125 4.49 40.92 -9.08
C ASN A 125 3.68 42.09 -8.49
N ASN A 126 2.52 41.85 -7.89
CA ASN A 126 1.64 42.91 -7.38
C ASN A 126 0.89 42.54 -6.09
N GLY A 127 1.13 41.35 -5.54
CA GLY A 127 0.36 40.79 -4.44
C GLY A 127 1.20 40.02 -3.42
N THR A 128 0.50 39.30 -2.55
CA THR A 128 1.10 38.27 -1.70
C THR A 128 1.07 36.94 -2.44
N VAL A 129 2.18 36.20 -2.42
CA VAL A 129 2.25 34.88 -3.05
C VAL A 129 1.77 33.83 -2.06
N GLY A 130 0.77 33.03 -2.45
CA GLY A 130 0.37 31.84 -1.71
C GLY A 130 1.49 30.79 -1.73
N ARG A 131 1.64 30.00 -0.66
CA ARG A 131 2.78 29.07 -0.51
C ARG A 131 2.36 27.73 0.08
N VAL A 132 3.25 26.77 -0.13
CA VAL A 132 3.27 25.47 0.55
C VAL A 132 4.54 25.40 1.38
N ILE A 133 4.39 25.30 2.70
CA ILE A 133 5.50 25.15 3.65
C ILE A 133 5.44 23.74 4.22
N LEU A 134 6.51 22.97 4.02
CA LEU A 134 6.63 21.58 4.45
C LEU A 134 7.50 21.51 5.69
N PHE A 135 7.09 20.68 6.63
CA PHE A 135 7.82 20.36 7.84
C PHE A 135 8.07 18.85 7.92
N ASP A 136 9.24 18.44 8.40
CA ASP A 136 9.48 17.05 8.78
C ASP A 136 8.70 16.66 10.04
N THR A 137 8.80 15.39 10.45
CA THR A 137 8.15 14.87 11.67
C THR A 137 8.68 15.47 12.97
N GLY A 138 9.84 16.15 12.93
CA GLY A 138 10.41 16.93 14.03
C GLY A 138 9.95 18.39 14.07
N GLY A 139 9.19 18.86 13.07
CA GLY A 139 8.74 20.24 12.96
C GLY A 139 9.77 21.19 12.33
N THR A 140 10.83 20.67 11.70
CA THR A 140 11.81 21.48 10.94
C THR A 140 11.28 21.76 9.55
N VAL A 141 11.43 22.99 9.05
CA VAL A 141 11.08 23.34 7.67
C VAL A 141 12.00 22.61 6.68
N ILE A 142 11.43 21.79 5.81
CA ILE A 142 12.14 21.04 4.78
C ILE A 142 11.83 21.52 3.35
N GLY A 143 10.82 22.36 3.19
CA GLY A 143 10.48 22.97 1.90
C GLY A 143 9.59 24.21 2.09
N ASP A 144 9.75 25.19 1.23
CA ASP A 144 8.93 26.41 1.23
C ASP A 144 8.80 26.96 -0.21
N HIS A 145 7.67 26.65 -0.84
CA HIS A 145 7.48 26.80 -2.27
C HIS A 145 6.34 27.76 -2.59
N PRO A 146 6.57 28.77 -3.47
CA PRO A 146 5.50 29.63 -3.94
C PRO A 146 4.54 28.86 -4.86
N ILE A 147 3.25 29.13 -4.75
CA ILE A 147 2.23 28.63 -5.67
C ILE A 147 2.00 29.72 -6.73
N VAL A 148 2.71 29.63 -7.85
CA VAL A 148 2.72 30.65 -8.91
C VAL A 148 1.87 30.27 -10.12
N PHE A 149 0.97 29.31 -9.96
CA PHE A 149 0.09 28.86 -11.02
C PHE A 149 -1.30 28.63 -10.45
N THR A 150 -2.29 29.05 -11.20
CA THR A 150 -3.68 28.64 -11.00
C THR A 150 -4.17 27.99 -12.28
N GLY A 151 -5.41 27.56 -12.32
CA GLY A 151 -5.97 26.94 -13.50
C GLY A 151 -7.48 26.90 -13.47
N THR A 152 -8.02 26.54 -14.61
CA THR A 152 -9.45 26.31 -14.78
C THR A 152 -9.70 24.82 -14.97
N ILE A 153 -10.69 24.32 -14.24
CA ILE A 153 -11.20 22.97 -14.41
C ILE A 153 -12.36 23.03 -15.39
N GLN A 154 -12.25 22.30 -16.49
CA GLN A 154 -13.36 22.00 -17.38
C GLN A 154 -13.77 20.55 -17.18
N THR A 155 -15.02 20.34 -16.77
CA THR A 155 -15.62 19.01 -16.72
C THR A 155 -16.23 18.68 -18.08
N ALA A 156 -15.74 17.62 -18.73
CA ALA A 156 -16.29 17.13 -19.98
C ALA A 156 -16.65 15.65 -19.81
N GLY A 157 -17.86 15.38 -19.30
CA GLY A 157 -18.29 14.03 -18.95
C GLY A 157 -17.54 13.50 -17.71
N ALA A 158 -16.90 12.33 -17.82
CA ALA A 158 -16.09 11.73 -16.75
C ALA A 158 -14.66 12.27 -16.70
N ASP A 159 -14.21 12.97 -17.75
CA ASP A 159 -12.87 13.53 -17.83
C ASP A 159 -12.82 14.93 -17.22
N ILE A 160 -11.81 15.15 -16.37
CA ILE A 160 -11.51 16.42 -15.75
C ILE A 160 -10.29 16.98 -16.48
N LEU A 161 -10.50 17.99 -17.32
CA LEU A 161 -9.42 18.72 -17.97
C LEU A 161 -9.00 19.88 -17.08
N TYR A 162 -7.73 19.88 -16.68
CA TYR A 162 -7.14 20.99 -15.95
C TYR A 162 -6.23 21.77 -16.90
N THR A 163 -6.57 23.04 -17.13
CA THR A 163 -5.73 23.96 -17.91
C THR A 163 -5.02 24.89 -16.95
N VAL A 164 -3.69 24.82 -16.92
CA VAL A 164 -2.86 25.76 -16.16
C VAL A 164 -3.01 27.15 -16.79
N THR A 165 -3.35 28.12 -15.95
CA THR A 165 -3.31 29.55 -16.26
C THR A 165 -2.09 30.11 -15.53
N GLU A 166 -1.02 30.38 -16.28
CA GLU A 166 0.14 31.07 -15.74
C GLU A 166 -0.22 32.55 -15.46
N PRO A 167 0.21 33.13 -14.32
CA PRO A 167 -0.08 34.51 -13.95
C PRO A 167 0.80 35.53 -14.72
N VAL A 168 1.08 35.28 -16.01
CA VAL A 168 1.80 36.20 -16.88
C VAL A 168 0.83 37.12 -17.60
N GLY A 169 0.98 38.43 -17.36
CA GLY A 169 0.22 39.48 -18.04
C GLY A 169 0.19 40.78 -17.25
N THR A 170 -0.22 41.87 -17.91
CA THR A 170 -0.62 43.09 -17.22
C THR A 170 -1.91 42.83 -16.44
N PRO A 171 -2.18 43.52 -15.32
CA PRO A 171 -3.38 43.35 -14.50
C PRO A 171 -4.71 43.77 -15.18
N THR A 172 -4.80 43.68 -16.50
CA THR A 172 -5.96 44.02 -17.33
C THR A 172 -6.32 42.87 -18.28
N GLY A 173 -6.02 41.63 -17.87
CA GLY A 173 -6.21 40.43 -18.67
C GLY A 173 -7.62 39.81 -18.51
N PRO A 174 -8.03 38.92 -19.42
CA PRO A 174 -9.35 38.28 -19.42
C PRO A 174 -9.63 37.35 -18.22
N ALA A 175 -8.66 37.18 -17.30
CA ALA A 175 -8.80 36.38 -16.09
C ALA A 175 -9.05 37.21 -14.82
N ASN A 176 -9.07 38.55 -14.91
CA ASN A 176 -9.64 39.39 -13.87
C ASN A 176 -11.17 39.23 -13.88
N ASN A 177 -11.80 39.25 -12.71
CA ASN A 177 -13.24 39.45 -12.64
C ASN A 177 -13.62 40.91 -13.00
N ASP A 178 -14.92 41.21 -13.12
CA ASP A 178 -15.42 42.54 -13.46
C ASP A 178 -15.03 43.64 -12.43
N ASN A 179 -14.57 43.24 -11.25
CA ASN A 179 -14.09 44.14 -10.20
C ASN A 179 -12.57 44.38 -10.24
N GLY A 180 -11.83 43.64 -11.08
CA GLY A 180 -10.37 43.71 -11.15
C GLY A 180 -9.65 42.69 -10.28
N ASP A 181 -10.35 41.84 -9.53
CA ASP A 181 -9.77 40.84 -8.63
C ASP A 181 -9.31 39.61 -9.42
N TRP A 182 -8.17 39.03 -9.04
CA TRP A 182 -7.60 37.83 -9.66
C TRP A 182 -7.77 36.61 -8.76
N GLY A 183 -8.09 35.44 -9.34
CA GLY A 183 -7.98 34.15 -8.63
C GLY A 183 -9.30 33.58 -8.06
N ASN A 184 -10.32 34.41 -7.84
CA ASN A 184 -11.65 34.06 -7.30
C ASN A 184 -12.41 32.88 -7.95
N ALA A 185 -12.08 32.56 -9.21
CA ALA A 185 -12.69 31.48 -9.99
C ALA A 185 -11.66 30.43 -10.44
N THR A 186 -10.49 30.42 -9.81
CA THR A 186 -9.37 29.56 -10.21
C THR A 186 -9.11 28.49 -9.16
N THR A 187 -8.46 27.43 -9.58
CA THR A 187 -8.09 26.32 -8.71
C THR A 187 -6.67 25.93 -9.04
N SER A 188 -5.91 25.48 -8.05
CA SER A 188 -4.63 24.83 -8.25
C SER A 188 -4.75 23.39 -7.77
N PHE A 189 -4.02 22.43 -8.33
CA PHE A 189 -3.57 21.34 -7.47
C PHE A 189 -2.08 21.25 -7.31
N LEU A 190 -1.78 20.83 -6.11
CA LEU A 190 -0.47 20.77 -5.55
C LEU A 190 -0.15 19.30 -5.48
N SER A 191 0.89 18.88 -6.21
CA SER A 191 1.60 17.64 -5.97
C SER A 191 2.78 17.97 -5.08
N ILE A 192 2.81 17.38 -3.90
CA ILE A 192 3.79 17.67 -2.85
C ILE A 192 4.56 16.38 -2.61
N SER A 193 5.88 16.43 -2.75
CA SER A 193 6.78 15.30 -2.53
C SER A 193 8.00 15.72 -1.74
N SER A 194 8.59 14.77 -1.01
CA SER A 194 9.78 14.98 -0.18
C SER A 194 10.55 13.67 -0.03
N ASP A 195 11.88 13.74 0.00
CA ASP A 195 12.75 12.60 0.31
C ASP A 195 12.78 12.28 1.82
N THR A 196 12.18 13.14 2.65
CA THR A 196 12.00 12.97 4.10
C THR A 196 10.52 12.89 4.43
N ALA A 197 10.16 12.07 5.42
CA ALA A 197 8.78 11.94 5.87
C ALA A 197 8.21 13.32 6.25
N ILE A 198 7.07 13.66 5.66
CA ILE A 198 6.37 14.91 5.87
C ILE A 198 5.60 14.80 7.19
N GLY A 199 5.98 15.60 8.18
CA GLY A 199 5.25 15.72 9.43
C GLY A 199 4.04 16.62 9.30
N SER A 200 4.19 17.79 8.68
CA SER A 200 3.03 18.66 8.40
C SER A 200 3.27 19.57 7.20
N VAL A 201 2.18 20.09 6.64
CA VAL A 201 2.18 21.05 5.54
C VAL A 201 1.27 22.20 5.87
N ILE A 202 1.74 23.43 5.68
CA ILE A 202 0.90 24.62 5.69
C ILE A 202 0.69 25.09 4.26
N ILE A 203 -0.57 25.20 3.85
CA ILE A 203 -0.98 25.82 2.59
C ILE A 203 -1.65 27.13 2.96
N HIS A 204 -1.18 28.24 2.41
CA HIS A 204 -1.79 29.55 2.63
C HIS A 204 -2.06 30.30 1.33
N VAL A 205 -3.09 31.14 1.38
CA VAL A 205 -3.48 32.00 0.25
C VAL A 205 -2.47 33.11 0.01
N GLY A 206 -2.49 33.61 -1.21
CA GLY A 206 -1.94 34.90 -1.56
C GLY A 206 -2.96 36.02 -1.31
N ASP A 207 -2.74 37.15 -1.98
CA ASP A 207 -3.71 38.23 -2.18
C ASP A 207 -3.27 39.00 -3.43
N ASP A 208 -4.17 39.21 -4.39
CA ASP A 208 -3.96 40.13 -5.52
C ASP A 208 -5.29 40.83 -5.85
N ASP A 209 -5.86 41.53 -4.86
CA ASP A 209 -7.06 42.37 -5.04
C ASP A 209 -6.82 43.59 -5.97
N HIS A 210 -5.58 43.81 -6.42
CA HIS A 210 -5.17 44.91 -7.30
C HIS A 210 -5.59 46.30 -6.76
N THR A 211 -5.76 46.40 -5.43
CA THR A 211 -6.00 47.65 -4.71
C THR A 211 -4.77 48.05 -3.90
N THR A 212 -4.89 49.06 -3.03
CA THR A 212 -3.86 49.35 -2.02
C THR A 212 -3.90 48.40 -0.82
N ASN A 213 -4.84 47.44 -0.79
CA ASN A 213 -5.16 46.60 0.36
C ASN A 213 -4.78 45.11 0.17
N ASN A 214 -3.74 44.80 -0.62
CA ASN A 214 -3.13 43.47 -0.80
C ASN A 214 -2.50 42.89 0.50
N THR A 215 -3.31 42.69 1.54
CA THR A 215 -2.89 42.31 2.89
C THR A 215 -3.11 40.82 3.21
N GLY A 216 -3.88 40.12 2.37
CA GLY A 216 -4.36 38.74 2.50
C GLY A 216 -5.34 38.51 3.63
N SER A 217 -5.84 39.60 4.23
CA SER A 217 -6.63 39.54 5.45
C SER A 217 -8.11 39.21 5.21
N THR A 218 -8.60 39.46 3.99
CA THR A 218 -9.94 39.16 3.49
C THR A 218 -10.04 37.81 2.81
N GLU A 219 -8.90 37.24 2.45
CA GLU A 219 -8.87 36.07 1.59
C GLU A 219 -9.43 34.82 2.23
N GLN A 220 -9.82 33.88 1.39
CA GLN A 220 -10.45 32.64 1.77
C GLN A 220 -9.74 31.47 1.10
N LEU A 221 -9.64 30.35 1.80
CA LEU A 221 -8.99 29.14 1.31
C LEU A 221 -9.98 27.99 1.31
N GLY A 222 -9.98 27.19 0.26
CA GLY A 222 -10.64 25.88 0.33
C GLY A 222 -9.78 24.76 -0.22
N LEU A 223 -10.03 23.55 0.27
CA LEU A 223 -9.32 22.33 -0.08
C LEU A 223 -10.30 21.18 -0.38
N VAL A 224 -9.93 20.32 -1.32
CA VAL A 224 -10.67 19.08 -1.63
C VAL A 224 -9.78 18.06 -2.35
N GLY A 225 -10.22 16.81 -2.41
CA GLY A 225 -9.66 15.84 -3.35
C GLY A 225 -8.27 15.37 -3.00
N PHE A 226 -8.00 15.14 -1.71
CA PHE A 226 -6.73 14.62 -1.22
C PHE A 226 -6.42 13.25 -1.84
N GLN A 227 -5.19 13.07 -2.31
CA GLN A 227 -4.70 11.85 -2.94
C GLN A 227 -3.33 11.48 -2.40
N ILE A 228 -3.07 10.20 -2.22
CA ILE A 228 -1.73 9.67 -1.98
C ILE A 228 -1.36 8.66 -3.08
N PRO A 229 -0.06 8.45 -3.37
CA PRO A 229 0.36 7.35 -4.21
C PRO A 229 -0.20 6.05 -3.64
N ALA A 230 -0.78 5.19 -4.47
CA ALA A 230 -1.04 3.83 -4.04
C ALA A 230 0.32 3.17 -3.77
N ALA A 231 0.55 2.63 -2.58
CA ALA A 231 1.77 1.87 -2.36
C ALA A 231 1.87 0.74 -3.40
N PRO A 232 3.07 0.44 -3.95
CA PRO A 232 3.21 -0.67 -4.86
C PRO A 232 2.72 -1.94 -4.16
N ILE A 233 1.89 -2.73 -4.85
CA ILE A 233 1.49 -4.05 -4.34
C ILE A 233 2.76 -4.89 -4.29
N THR A 234 3.32 -5.07 -3.09
CA THR A 234 4.43 -5.98 -2.87
C THR A 234 3.88 -7.40 -3.01
N VAL A 235 3.99 -7.98 -4.20
CA VAL A 235 3.67 -9.40 -4.39
C VAL A 235 4.70 -10.19 -3.60
N GLY A 236 4.27 -10.74 -2.47
CA GLY A 236 5.13 -11.59 -1.65
C GLY A 236 5.63 -12.78 -2.46
N THR A 237 6.86 -13.20 -2.21
CA THR A 237 7.45 -14.37 -2.88
C THR A 237 7.42 -15.57 -1.95
N ALA A 238 6.97 -16.72 -2.43
CA ALA A 238 7.13 -17.96 -1.70
C ALA A 238 8.60 -18.36 -1.62
N GLN A 239 9.02 -18.84 -0.46
CA GLN A 239 10.36 -19.38 -0.24
C GLN A 239 10.20 -20.69 0.53
N LEU A 240 10.34 -21.81 -0.17
CA LEU A 240 10.15 -23.12 0.41
C LEU A 240 11.49 -23.69 0.87
N THR A 241 11.58 -24.05 2.14
CA THR A 241 12.69 -24.83 2.70
C THR A 241 12.22 -26.25 2.97
N ALA A 242 13.10 -27.23 2.82
CA ALA A 242 12.80 -28.62 3.09
C ALA A 242 13.89 -29.25 3.97
N SER A 243 13.50 -30.07 4.93
CA SER A 243 14.40 -30.90 5.72
C SER A 243 13.93 -32.35 5.72
N LYS A 244 14.88 -33.30 5.71
CA LYS A 244 14.60 -34.74 5.72
C LYS A 244 15.23 -35.36 6.96
N SER A 245 14.46 -36.18 7.67
CA SER A 245 14.90 -36.95 8.83
C SER A 245 14.55 -38.43 8.66
N VAL A 246 15.12 -39.28 9.51
CA VAL A 246 14.90 -40.72 9.53
C VAL A 246 14.78 -41.20 10.97
N ALA A 247 13.85 -42.12 11.21
CA ALA A 247 13.67 -42.81 12.49
C ALA A 247 13.44 -44.30 12.23
N LEU A 248 13.80 -45.16 13.19
CA LEU A 248 13.45 -46.58 13.12
C LEU A 248 11.92 -46.75 13.16
N PHE A 249 11.41 -47.63 12.30
CA PHE A 249 10.03 -48.08 12.38
C PHE A 249 9.94 -49.14 13.48
N ASP A 250 9.37 -48.77 14.62
CA ASP A 250 9.55 -49.53 15.85
C ASP A 250 8.36 -50.43 16.22
N THR A 251 8.63 -51.70 16.51
CA THR A 251 7.79 -52.57 17.37
C THR A 251 8.54 -53.11 18.61
N ALA A 252 9.87 -52.91 18.69
CA ALA A 252 10.77 -53.08 19.85
C ALA A 252 12.15 -52.40 19.54
N PRO A 253 12.53 -51.27 20.19
CA PRO A 253 13.57 -50.41 19.64
C PRO A 253 14.95 -51.03 19.83
N THR A 254 15.65 -51.30 18.73
CA THR A 254 17.10 -51.50 18.75
C THR A 254 17.78 -50.12 18.64
N ALA A 255 18.98 -49.96 19.21
CA ALA A 255 19.69 -48.67 19.20
C ALA A 255 20.27 -48.30 17.82
N TYR A 256 20.21 -49.21 16.84
CA TYR A 256 20.92 -49.10 15.56
C TYR A 256 20.04 -49.54 14.39
N ALA A 257 20.12 -48.81 13.28
CA ALA A 257 19.48 -49.19 12.03
C ALA A 257 20.37 -50.19 11.26
N LEU A 258 19.99 -51.46 11.32
CA LEU A 258 20.72 -52.58 10.71
C LEU A 258 20.08 -53.00 9.38
N PRO A 259 20.83 -53.67 8.48
CA PRO A 259 20.25 -54.38 7.34
C PRO A 259 19.04 -55.25 7.74
N GLY A 260 17.95 -55.12 6.98
CA GLY A 260 16.66 -55.77 7.23
C GLY A 260 15.68 -54.95 8.07
N GLU A 261 16.14 -53.93 8.80
CA GLU A 261 15.27 -53.07 9.61
C GLU A 261 14.52 -52.05 8.76
N ASP A 262 13.34 -51.68 9.23
CA ASP A 262 12.52 -50.63 8.63
C ASP A 262 12.78 -49.27 9.27
N VAL A 263 12.68 -48.23 8.44
CA VAL A 263 12.79 -46.83 8.84
C VAL A 263 11.63 -46.02 8.26
N ILE A 264 11.22 -45.00 9.00
CA ILE A 264 10.33 -43.94 8.52
C ILE A 264 11.20 -42.73 8.15
N TYR A 265 11.10 -42.31 6.90
CA TYR A 265 11.63 -41.03 6.46
C TYR A 265 10.55 -39.98 6.56
N SER A 266 10.90 -38.82 7.11
CA SER A 266 10.02 -37.66 7.22
C SER A 266 10.62 -36.47 6.47
N ILE A 267 9.86 -35.85 5.60
CA ILE A 267 10.23 -34.64 4.87
C ILE A 267 9.32 -33.50 5.32
N LEU A 268 9.89 -32.51 6.00
CA LEU A 268 9.18 -31.29 6.40
C LEU A 268 9.46 -30.20 5.38
N VAL A 269 8.41 -29.60 4.82
CA VAL A 269 8.48 -28.44 3.92
C VAL A 269 7.81 -27.25 4.58
N THR A 270 8.50 -26.11 4.62
CA THR A 270 8.03 -24.86 5.25
C THR A 270 8.04 -23.72 4.24
N ASN A 271 7.00 -22.88 4.22
CA ASN A 271 7.02 -21.62 3.50
C ASN A 271 7.49 -20.49 4.42
N GLU A 272 8.74 -20.07 4.24
CA GLU A 272 9.39 -18.97 4.94
C GLU A 272 9.23 -17.63 4.19
N GLY A 273 8.57 -17.66 3.03
CA GLY A 273 8.39 -16.50 2.17
C GLY A 273 7.33 -15.50 2.66
N SER A 274 7.33 -14.33 2.02
CA SER A 274 6.34 -13.27 2.28
C SER A 274 5.05 -13.42 1.48
N GLY A 275 4.96 -14.45 0.62
CA GLY A 275 3.77 -14.77 -0.17
C GLY A 275 3.51 -16.26 -0.28
N ALA A 276 2.28 -16.60 -0.68
CA ALA A 276 1.88 -17.97 -0.95
C ALA A 276 2.59 -18.52 -2.21
N SER A 277 2.72 -19.84 -2.31
CA SER A 277 3.18 -20.45 -3.57
C SER A 277 2.15 -20.26 -4.68
N ASP A 278 2.57 -20.35 -5.94
CA ASP A 278 1.62 -20.46 -7.04
C ASP A 278 0.75 -21.71 -6.87
N THR A 279 -0.50 -21.64 -7.34
CA THR A 279 -1.45 -22.76 -7.26
C THR A 279 -0.93 -23.97 -8.04
N ASP A 280 -0.97 -25.15 -7.40
CA ASP A 280 -0.57 -26.44 -7.96
C ASP A 280 0.88 -26.51 -8.47
N SER A 281 1.76 -25.65 -7.92
CA SER A 281 3.16 -25.52 -8.37
C SER A 281 4.15 -26.37 -7.57
N ILE A 282 3.76 -26.89 -6.40
CA ILE A 282 4.67 -27.65 -5.55
C ILE A 282 4.89 -29.03 -6.16
N PHE A 283 6.14 -29.30 -6.53
CA PHE A 283 6.60 -30.60 -6.99
C PHE A 283 7.81 -31.03 -6.17
N LEU A 284 7.67 -32.10 -5.40
CA LEU A 284 8.73 -32.68 -4.59
C LEU A 284 9.15 -34.02 -5.16
N VAL A 285 10.46 -34.23 -5.28
CA VAL A 285 11.06 -35.50 -5.67
C VAL A 285 12.05 -35.93 -4.60
N ASP A 286 11.74 -37.03 -3.93
CA ASP A 286 12.68 -37.69 -3.05
C ASP A 286 13.45 -38.75 -3.82
N THR A 287 14.78 -38.73 -3.72
CA THR A 287 15.64 -39.80 -4.27
C THR A 287 15.88 -40.83 -3.19
N LEU A 288 15.51 -42.08 -3.45
CA LEU A 288 15.74 -43.19 -2.55
C LEU A 288 17.16 -43.76 -2.79
N PRO A 289 18.04 -43.77 -1.76
CA PRO A 289 19.34 -44.44 -1.84
C PRO A 289 19.26 -45.90 -2.30
N ASN A 290 20.31 -46.37 -2.96
CA ASN A 290 20.38 -47.75 -3.44
C ASN A 290 20.43 -48.77 -2.31
N GLU A 291 20.78 -48.36 -1.10
CA GLU A 291 20.82 -49.16 0.13
C GLU A 291 19.45 -49.35 0.76
N LEU A 292 18.39 -48.79 0.17
CA LEU A 292 17.02 -48.89 0.68
C LEU A 292 16.10 -49.64 -0.29
N ILE A 293 15.02 -50.17 0.26
CA ILE A 293 13.89 -50.76 -0.46
C ILE A 293 12.62 -50.03 -0.04
N PHE A 294 11.87 -49.46 -0.99
CA PHE A 294 10.62 -48.76 -0.69
C PHE A 294 9.57 -49.75 -0.21
N PHE A 295 8.81 -49.39 0.83
CA PHE A 295 7.67 -50.18 1.29
C PHE A 295 6.36 -49.61 0.74
N ASN A 296 5.82 -50.24 -0.30
CA ASN A 296 4.53 -49.94 -0.89
C ASN A 296 3.41 -50.73 -0.18
N GLY A 297 3.11 -50.32 1.04
CA GLY A 297 2.07 -50.90 1.89
C GLY A 297 1.59 -49.90 2.93
N ASP A 298 0.97 -50.37 3.99
CA ASP A 298 0.53 -49.50 5.08
C ASP A 298 1.72 -49.00 5.91
N ILE A 299 2.04 -47.71 5.82
CA ILE A 299 3.25 -47.12 6.41
C ILE A 299 3.40 -47.39 7.91
N ASP A 300 2.29 -47.40 8.66
CA ASP A 300 2.31 -47.55 10.12
C ASP A 300 1.69 -48.88 10.63
N GLY A 301 1.43 -49.82 9.72
CA GLY A 301 0.87 -51.12 10.07
C GLY A 301 -0.59 -51.00 10.52
N PRO A 302 -0.99 -51.47 11.73
CA PRO A 302 -2.36 -51.34 12.21
C PRO A 302 -2.72 -49.92 12.70
N GLY A 303 -1.98 -48.90 12.27
CA GLY A 303 -2.13 -47.52 12.69
C GLY A 303 -3.22 -46.75 11.93
N PRO A 304 -3.31 -45.43 12.12
CA PRO A 304 -4.31 -44.59 11.47
C PRO A 304 -3.99 -44.26 10.00
N ALA A 305 -2.75 -44.43 9.54
CA ALA A 305 -2.47 -44.37 8.12
C ALA A 305 -3.00 -45.63 7.42
N THR A 306 -3.20 -45.56 6.10
CA THR A 306 -3.73 -46.70 5.31
C THR A 306 -2.98 -46.89 4.00
N GLY A 307 -1.88 -46.18 3.80
CA GLY A 307 -1.16 -46.13 2.53
C GLY A 307 0.34 -45.92 2.72
N ALA A 308 1.08 -45.96 1.61
CA ALA A 308 2.54 -45.96 1.62
C ALA A 308 3.17 -44.59 1.93
N VAL A 309 2.37 -43.53 1.84
CA VAL A 309 2.77 -42.16 2.16
C VAL A 309 1.74 -41.53 3.07
N ARG A 310 2.21 -40.91 4.16
CA ARG A 310 1.39 -40.09 5.05
C ARG A 310 1.65 -38.61 4.79
N PHE A 311 0.59 -37.82 4.65
CA PHE A 311 0.66 -36.36 4.54
C PHE A 311 0.01 -35.73 5.77
N ALA A 312 0.70 -34.77 6.36
CA ALA A 312 0.19 -33.93 7.43
C ALA A 312 0.54 -32.48 7.13
N GLN A 313 -0.29 -31.54 7.57
CA GLN A 313 -0.01 -30.11 7.37
C GLN A 313 -0.41 -29.28 8.58
N ASN A 314 0.27 -28.14 8.73
CA ASN A 314 -0.07 -27.10 9.67
C ASN A 314 -0.18 -25.77 8.92
N SER A 315 -1.41 -25.28 8.79
CA SER A 315 -1.74 -23.99 8.18
C SER A 315 -1.30 -23.81 6.72
N ALA A 316 -0.87 -24.88 6.03
CA ALA A 316 -0.44 -24.80 4.63
C ALA A 316 -1.58 -24.61 3.62
N SER A 317 -2.82 -24.95 4.00
CA SER A 317 -4.02 -24.84 3.13
C SER A 317 -3.92 -25.64 1.83
N LEU A 318 -3.18 -26.75 1.85
CA LEU A 318 -3.04 -27.66 0.72
C LEU A 318 -4.12 -28.75 0.77
N SER A 319 -4.41 -29.33 -0.38
CA SER A 319 -5.18 -30.58 -0.48
C SER A 319 -4.28 -31.69 -1.01
N PHE A 320 -4.49 -32.91 -0.52
CA PHE A 320 -3.64 -34.04 -0.85
C PHE A 320 -4.47 -35.33 -0.87
N ASP A 321 -4.51 -35.97 -2.04
CA ASP A 321 -5.06 -37.30 -2.24
C ASP A 321 -3.93 -38.24 -2.68
N PRO A 322 -3.49 -39.18 -1.82
CA PRO A 322 -2.42 -40.10 -2.14
C PRO A 322 -2.61 -40.88 -3.45
N ALA A 323 -3.86 -41.11 -3.90
CA ALA A 323 -4.13 -41.85 -5.13
C ALA A 323 -3.72 -41.09 -6.40
N VAL A 324 -3.68 -39.76 -6.34
CA VAL A 324 -3.39 -38.91 -7.52
C VAL A 324 -2.19 -37.99 -7.31
N ASP A 325 -1.80 -37.72 -6.06
CA ASP A 325 -0.74 -36.79 -5.70
C ASP A 325 0.57 -37.48 -5.26
N VAL A 326 0.59 -38.82 -5.25
CA VAL A 326 1.80 -39.64 -5.08
C VAL A 326 2.03 -40.47 -6.34
N LYS A 327 3.24 -40.39 -6.88
CA LYS A 327 3.70 -41.23 -8.00
C LYS A 327 5.13 -41.68 -7.77
N TYR A 328 5.58 -42.67 -8.54
CA TYR A 328 6.90 -43.26 -8.38
C TYR A 328 7.65 -43.29 -9.71
N SER A 329 8.97 -43.38 -9.65
CA SER A 329 9.82 -43.63 -10.82
C SER A 329 10.92 -44.62 -10.48
N ASN A 330 11.26 -45.47 -11.46
CA ASN A 330 12.40 -46.39 -11.45
C ASN A 330 13.51 -45.96 -12.43
N GLY A 331 13.41 -44.73 -12.96
CA GLY A 331 14.37 -44.16 -13.91
C GLY A 331 15.78 -44.03 -13.35
N ALA A 332 16.75 -43.74 -14.23
CA ALA A 332 18.14 -43.51 -13.80
C ALA A 332 18.38 -42.09 -13.27
N VAL A 333 17.49 -41.14 -13.56
CA VAL A 333 17.59 -39.72 -13.20
C VAL A 333 16.30 -39.24 -12.55
N ALA A 334 16.42 -38.23 -11.69
CA ALA A 334 15.27 -37.63 -11.01
C ALA A 334 14.25 -37.09 -12.04
N PRO A 335 12.95 -37.41 -11.90
CA PRO A 335 11.91 -36.86 -12.76
C PRO A 335 11.85 -35.33 -12.69
N ALA A 336 11.75 -34.66 -13.84
CA ALA A 336 11.64 -33.20 -13.91
C ALA A 336 10.19 -32.68 -13.73
N SER A 337 9.21 -33.59 -13.71
CA SER A 337 7.80 -33.26 -13.49
C SER A 337 7.05 -34.45 -12.88
N PHE A 338 5.92 -34.16 -12.24
CA PHE A 338 5.07 -35.18 -11.63
C PHE A 338 4.52 -36.19 -12.67
N ALA A 339 4.32 -35.76 -13.91
CA ALA A 339 3.86 -36.63 -15.00
C ALA A 339 4.93 -37.65 -15.45
N ALA A 340 6.22 -37.37 -15.23
CA ALA A 340 7.31 -38.27 -15.56
C ALA A 340 7.50 -39.41 -14.54
N CYS A 341 6.73 -39.41 -13.45
CA CYS A 341 6.69 -40.48 -12.47
C CYS A 341 5.54 -41.43 -12.84
N ASN A 342 5.85 -42.52 -13.52
CA ASN A 342 4.85 -43.44 -14.08
C ASN A 342 5.09 -44.91 -13.70
N TYR A 343 6.02 -45.15 -12.75
CA TYR A 343 6.25 -46.48 -12.21
C TYR A 343 5.13 -46.83 -11.23
N ALA A 344 4.60 -48.04 -11.35
CA ALA A 344 3.61 -48.61 -10.43
C ALA A 344 4.33 -49.64 -9.53
N PRO A 345 4.58 -49.33 -8.25
CA PRO A 345 5.30 -50.25 -7.39
C PRO A 345 4.50 -51.52 -7.10
N SER A 346 5.21 -52.62 -6.95
CA SER A 346 4.64 -53.88 -6.44
C SER A 346 4.22 -53.71 -4.98
N ALA A 347 3.21 -54.46 -4.52
CA ALA A 347 2.81 -54.41 -3.11
C ALA A 347 3.93 -54.94 -2.19
N GLY A 348 4.13 -54.31 -1.04
CA GLY A 348 5.21 -54.63 -0.11
C GLY A 348 6.53 -53.97 -0.51
N TYR A 349 7.64 -54.69 -0.34
CA TYR A 349 8.98 -54.15 -0.60
C TYR A 349 9.31 -54.15 -2.10
N ASP A 350 9.51 -52.97 -2.67
CA ASP A 350 9.84 -52.77 -4.08
C ASP A 350 11.23 -52.12 -4.24
N PRO A 351 12.26 -52.88 -4.66
CA PRO A 351 13.61 -52.36 -4.85
C PRO A 351 13.80 -51.56 -6.15
N ALA A 352 12.81 -51.55 -7.05
CA ALA A 352 12.88 -50.81 -8.30
C ALA A 352 12.46 -49.34 -8.14
N VAL A 353 11.75 -48.98 -7.06
CA VAL A 353 11.44 -47.58 -6.76
C VAL A 353 12.74 -46.83 -6.44
N LYS A 354 13.01 -45.77 -7.21
CA LYS A 354 14.17 -44.89 -7.03
C LYS A 354 13.79 -43.47 -6.68
N PHE A 355 12.60 -43.04 -7.09
CA PHE A 355 12.08 -41.72 -6.78
C PHE A 355 10.63 -41.79 -6.31
N ILE A 356 10.32 -41.01 -5.28
CA ILE A 356 8.97 -40.76 -4.79
C ILE A 356 8.63 -39.32 -5.18
N CYS A 357 7.59 -39.15 -5.98
CA CYS A 357 7.16 -37.89 -6.54
C CYS A 357 5.85 -37.45 -5.91
N LEU A 358 5.77 -36.19 -5.52
CA LEU A 358 4.63 -35.65 -4.80
C LEU A 358 4.19 -34.32 -5.39
N ASN A 359 2.87 -34.08 -5.41
CA ASN A 359 2.28 -32.86 -5.95
C ASN A 359 1.00 -32.48 -5.19
N PRO A 360 1.12 -31.98 -3.93
CA PRO A 360 -0.04 -31.46 -3.21
C PRO A 360 -0.67 -30.29 -3.97
N LYS A 361 -2.01 -30.19 -3.91
CA LYS A 361 -2.81 -29.22 -4.66
C LYS A 361 -3.14 -27.98 -3.86
N GLY A 362 -3.34 -26.87 -4.56
CA GLY A 362 -3.58 -25.55 -3.99
C GLY A 362 -2.33 -24.67 -3.96
N ALA A 363 -2.44 -23.53 -3.26
CA ALA A 363 -1.34 -22.63 -2.99
C ALA A 363 -0.92 -22.78 -1.52
N MET A 364 0.34 -23.09 -1.26
CA MET A 364 0.85 -23.18 0.10
C MET A 364 0.87 -21.78 0.71
N ALA A 365 0.09 -21.60 1.77
CA ALA A 365 -0.05 -20.32 2.45
C ALA A 365 1.29 -19.79 3.00
N ASN A 366 1.31 -18.51 3.36
CA ASN A 366 2.38 -17.87 4.12
C ASN A 366 1.81 -17.24 5.40
N GLY A 367 2.67 -16.96 6.38
CA GLY A 367 2.25 -16.30 7.62
C GLY A 367 3.13 -16.64 8.82
N THR A 368 2.65 -16.25 10.00
CA THR A 368 3.32 -16.49 11.29
C THR A 368 2.35 -17.24 12.24
N PRO A 369 2.68 -18.45 12.70
CA PRO A 369 3.88 -19.23 12.39
C PRO A 369 3.93 -19.68 10.92
N SER A 370 5.12 -19.97 10.42
CA SER A 370 5.35 -20.37 9.02
C SER A 370 4.54 -21.63 8.68
N PRO A 371 3.65 -21.58 7.68
CA PRO A 371 2.91 -22.74 7.22
C PRO A 371 3.84 -23.86 6.76
N ASN A 372 3.48 -25.11 7.06
CA ASN A 372 4.29 -26.28 6.71
C ASN A 372 3.46 -27.53 6.44
N PHE A 373 4.07 -28.49 5.74
CA PHE A 373 3.55 -29.84 5.61
C PHE A 373 4.68 -30.88 5.77
N THR A 374 4.30 -32.06 6.23
CA THR A 374 5.18 -33.20 6.42
C THR A 374 4.71 -34.37 5.56
N LEU A 375 5.68 -35.06 4.97
CA LEU A 375 5.49 -36.30 4.23
C LEU A 375 6.29 -37.40 4.89
N ASP A 376 5.63 -38.51 5.20
CA ASP A 376 6.30 -39.68 5.74
C ASP A 376 6.17 -40.87 4.78
N PHE A 377 7.23 -41.67 4.66
CA PHE A 377 7.19 -42.96 3.97
C PHE A 377 8.11 -43.98 4.66
N ARG A 378 7.82 -45.27 4.47
CA ARG A 378 8.60 -46.38 5.03
C ARG A 378 9.54 -46.98 3.99
N ALA A 379 10.73 -47.36 4.45
CA ALA A 379 11.69 -48.12 3.66
C ALA A 379 12.43 -49.13 4.54
N GLN A 380 12.95 -50.20 3.93
CA GLN A 380 13.82 -51.18 4.57
C GLN A 380 15.28 -50.97 4.15
N ILE A 381 16.20 -51.15 5.07
CA ILE A 381 17.65 -51.13 4.80
C ILE A 381 18.07 -52.48 4.22
N LYS A 382 18.82 -52.48 3.11
CA LYS A 382 19.30 -53.70 2.42
C LYS A 382 20.35 -54.47 3.20
#